data_AF-A0A1H8P0D3-F1
#
_entry.id   AF-A0A1H8P0D3-F1
#
_cell.length_a   1.000
_cell.length_b   1.000
_cell.length_c   1.000
_cell.angle_alpha   90.00
_cell.angle_beta   90.00
_cell.angle_gamma   90.00
#
_symmetry.space_group_name_H-M   'P 1'
#
loop_
_entity.id
_entity.type
_entity.pdbx_description
1 polymer ?
#
loop_
_entity_poly.entity_id
_entity_poly.type
_entity_poly.pdbx_seq_one_letter_code
_entity_poly.pdbx_strand_id
1 'polypeptide(L)'
;MDTLQKVLSNVTGTAPYTDDDVAAILSDSGSTVGKTFTLTNTTDSLTGSSGADVFIGDNVSASAGDTLVGGTGTDTLKIFGTNTVPNISGIEQVYYNAPAGALDFSAKSDVKSVELDGFGTNTVTVGSDQAVKLTNQAAGSTATVAGNTPTSLGLTLDKAGSKTGGNATVALTGTALTTLNATASGNDSYATLTNAGGKLATVNIAGDKNLSLDTSAIGTVTKIDASTATGNVTVGPTAVAASDLTFTGGKGNDKIVMGATIDAKDVLTGGDGTDTLSVSDADTVDTAAEVVGITGFEVFEAAGADATTYNLAIIGAKNTISGLVISETGGAATVSNINAATTGNITINGAAPTTITLTASDFVSGGTSDTTTIALDNSVTKSGTGIDVTSLVFANADVINLKSIGDGSSTKTVGGAEENSVILTATDNEKVVITGDEALKFETAAGTNPTEVDASGLTNDAAVTIDTDASAITSLLAKGTGKNDTIDIDNAATVTSTLYLGGGSDTVTVAGGGTSAHTLIYGATALNAGDIKAGDSSTLALTGVAAGDTVTINFSSALEALLKSGSTLLSATGANINVHGTTISATTNIAAAEVGGTMTLQIDINGDGAYTAADDYQLTITGTGTDDTLIYNAAADTLIFTVV
;
A
#
# COMPACT_ATOMS: atom_id res chain seq x y z
N MET A 1 -22.94 -1.99 -48.44
CA MET A 1 -23.84 -2.03 -49.62
C MET A 1 -24.31 -0.63 -50.06
N ASP A 2 -24.05 0.43 -49.28
CA ASP A 2 -24.49 1.82 -49.53
C ASP A 2 -23.60 2.60 -50.53
N THR A 3 -22.30 2.31 -50.57
CA THR A 3 -21.31 3.06 -51.36
C THR A 3 -21.44 2.86 -52.86
N LEU A 4 -21.69 1.61 -53.30
CA LEU A 4 -21.86 1.30 -54.72
C LEU A 4 -23.14 1.94 -55.28
N GLN A 5 -24.23 1.97 -54.51
CA GLN A 5 -25.48 2.61 -54.93
C GLN A 5 -25.34 4.14 -55.03
N LYS A 6 -24.60 4.78 -54.11
CA LYS A 6 -24.27 6.22 -54.18
C LYS A 6 -23.39 6.59 -55.38
N VAL A 7 -22.39 5.77 -55.68
CA VAL A 7 -21.54 5.98 -56.86
C VAL A 7 -22.36 5.83 -58.13
N LEU A 8 -23.20 4.79 -58.24
CA LEU A 8 -24.06 4.59 -59.40
C LEU A 8 -25.19 5.62 -59.52
N SER A 9 -25.68 6.23 -58.44
CA SER A 9 -26.75 7.25 -58.51
C SER A 9 -26.31 8.54 -59.21
N ASN A 10 -25.00 8.79 -59.27
CA ASN A 10 -24.43 9.97 -59.93
C ASN A 10 -24.10 9.72 -61.41
N VAL A 11 -24.19 8.48 -61.86
CA VAL A 11 -24.02 8.09 -63.26
C VAL A 11 -25.32 8.38 -64.03
N THR A 12 -25.48 9.61 -64.52
CA THR A 12 -26.74 10.11 -65.16
C THR A 12 -26.67 10.31 -66.68
N GLY A 13 -25.52 10.11 -67.31
CA GLY A 13 -25.22 10.39 -68.70
C GLY A 13 -25.49 9.21 -69.65
N THR A 14 -25.92 9.51 -70.88
CA THR A 14 -26.25 8.52 -71.92
C THR A 14 -25.16 8.35 -72.99
N ALA A 15 -24.02 9.02 -72.83
CA ALA A 15 -22.85 8.89 -73.70
C ALA A 15 -21.75 8.09 -72.97
N PRO A 16 -20.75 7.51 -73.69
CA PRO A 16 -19.58 6.94 -73.04
C PRO A 16 -18.89 8.02 -72.22
N TYR A 17 -18.69 7.75 -70.94
CA TYR A 17 -17.98 8.65 -70.06
C TYR A 17 -16.52 8.74 -70.45
N THR A 18 -16.00 9.96 -70.49
CA THR A 18 -14.56 10.20 -70.51
C THR A 18 -13.98 9.93 -69.12
N ASP A 19 -12.67 9.74 -69.04
CA ASP A 19 -11.99 9.53 -67.75
C ASP A 19 -12.23 10.72 -66.78
N ASP A 20 -12.34 11.94 -67.31
CA ASP A 20 -12.67 13.15 -66.55
C ASP A 20 -14.11 13.12 -65.99
N ASP A 21 -15.07 12.60 -66.76
CA ASP A 21 -16.45 12.46 -66.29
C ASP A 21 -16.58 11.38 -65.20
N VAL A 22 -15.83 10.28 -65.32
CA VAL A 22 -15.79 9.22 -64.30
C VAL A 22 -15.18 9.76 -63.01
N ALA A 23 -14.13 10.57 -63.10
CA ALA A 23 -13.52 11.23 -61.94
C ALA A 23 -14.51 12.18 -61.23
N ALA A 24 -15.29 12.97 -61.99
CA ALA A 24 -16.30 13.87 -61.45
C ALA A 24 -17.47 13.13 -60.76
N ILE A 25 -17.92 12.01 -61.33
CA ILE A 25 -18.97 11.17 -60.74
C ILE A 25 -18.52 10.55 -59.42
N LEU A 26 -17.26 10.12 -59.35
CA LEU A 26 -16.66 9.57 -58.14
C LEU A 26 -16.48 10.65 -57.06
N SER A 27 -16.07 11.87 -57.41
CA SER A 27 -15.96 12.97 -56.44
C SER A 27 -17.33 13.41 -55.89
N ASP A 28 -18.36 13.45 -56.72
CA ASP A 28 -19.73 13.83 -56.32
C ASP A 28 -20.44 12.72 -55.52
N SER A 29 -19.91 11.49 -55.50
CA SER A 29 -20.54 10.33 -54.82
C SER A 29 -20.42 10.37 -53.30
N GLY A 30 -19.65 11.31 -52.75
CA GLY A 30 -19.40 11.43 -51.30
C GLY A 30 -18.64 10.23 -50.71
N SER A 31 -18.04 9.37 -51.54
CA SER A 31 -17.20 8.25 -51.10
C SER A 31 -15.79 8.75 -50.75
N THR A 32 -15.66 9.43 -49.61
CA THR A 32 -14.41 9.97 -49.07
C THR A 32 -13.55 8.87 -48.45
N VAL A 33 -12.97 8.01 -49.28
CA VAL A 33 -12.06 6.95 -48.81
C VAL A 33 -10.66 7.53 -48.65
N GLY A 34 -10.25 7.71 -47.39
CA GLY A 34 -8.87 8.07 -47.04
C GLY A 34 -7.85 7.05 -47.56
N LYS A 35 -6.63 7.52 -47.79
CA LYS A 35 -5.50 6.79 -48.37
C LYS A 35 -4.37 6.67 -47.37
N THR A 36 -3.56 5.63 -47.53
CA THR A 36 -2.29 5.51 -46.82
C THR A 36 -1.15 5.69 -47.80
N PHE A 37 -0.23 6.58 -47.48
CA PHE A 37 0.97 6.87 -48.23
C PHE A 37 2.19 6.47 -47.39
N THR A 38 3.14 5.79 -48.01
CA THR A 38 4.43 5.45 -47.37
C THR A 38 5.51 6.29 -48.04
N LEU A 39 6.28 7.00 -47.23
CA LEU A 39 7.41 7.80 -47.70
C LEU A 39 8.51 6.89 -48.26
N THR A 40 9.28 7.40 -49.20
CA THR A 40 10.39 6.72 -49.84
C THR A 40 11.72 7.28 -49.35
N ASN A 41 12.85 6.65 -49.67
CA ASN A 41 14.17 7.20 -49.34
C ASN A 41 14.62 8.34 -50.28
N THR A 42 13.66 8.95 -50.98
CA THR A 42 13.85 10.11 -51.86
C THR A 42 12.88 11.21 -51.43
N THR A 43 13.09 12.42 -51.93
CA THR A 43 12.15 13.50 -51.65
C THR A 43 10.77 13.18 -52.20
N ASP A 44 9.79 13.10 -51.32
CA ASP A 44 8.40 12.85 -51.68
C ASP A 44 7.62 14.15 -51.87
N SER A 45 6.69 14.15 -52.83
CA SER A 45 5.69 15.19 -53.00
C SER A 45 4.33 14.51 -53.13
N LEU A 46 3.59 14.48 -52.03
CA LEU A 46 2.38 13.69 -51.88
C LEU A 46 1.22 14.61 -51.49
N THR A 47 0.06 14.38 -52.10
CA THR A 47 -1.19 15.06 -51.79
C THR A 47 -2.24 14.01 -51.49
N GLY A 48 -2.89 14.17 -50.34
CA GLY A 48 -3.97 13.32 -49.89
C GLY A 48 -5.25 13.53 -50.67
N SER A 49 -6.24 12.77 -50.29
CA SER A 49 -7.57 12.70 -50.85
C SER A 49 -8.53 13.62 -50.11
N SER A 50 -9.82 13.32 -50.25
CA SER A 50 -10.89 14.01 -49.51
C SER A 50 -11.40 13.23 -48.30
N GLY A 51 -10.75 12.12 -47.94
CA GLY A 51 -11.02 11.34 -46.72
C GLY A 51 -9.85 11.44 -45.74
N ALA A 52 -9.94 10.76 -44.59
CA ALA A 52 -8.86 10.78 -43.59
C ALA A 52 -7.62 9.99 -44.05
N ASP A 53 -6.59 10.70 -44.47
CA ASP A 53 -5.35 10.14 -45.00
C ASP A 53 -4.29 9.88 -43.93
N VAL A 54 -3.38 8.95 -44.20
CA VAL A 54 -2.25 8.59 -43.33
C VAL A 54 -0.96 8.59 -44.13
N PHE A 55 0.01 9.40 -43.71
CA PHE A 55 1.38 9.42 -44.23
C PHE A 55 2.29 8.69 -43.25
N ILE A 56 3.12 7.76 -43.71
CA ILE A 56 3.98 6.93 -42.87
C ILE A 56 5.42 7.02 -43.35
N GLY A 57 6.34 7.37 -42.45
CA GLY A 57 7.78 7.32 -42.70
C GLY A 57 8.56 6.80 -41.52
N ASP A 58 9.82 6.44 -41.76
CA ASP A 58 10.76 5.98 -40.74
C ASP A 58 12.10 6.72 -40.83
N ASN A 59 13.10 6.24 -40.10
CA ASN A 59 14.45 6.83 -40.07
C ASN A 59 15.24 6.70 -41.38
N VAL A 60 14.74 5.95 -42.35
CA VAL A 60 15.33 5.80 -43.69
C VAL A 60 14.55 6.62 -44.72
N SER A 61 13.22 6.67 -44.60
CA SER A 61 12.36 7.29 -45.60
C SER A 61 12.03 8.76 -45.30
N ALA A 62 11.91 9.18 -44.04
CA ALA A 62 11.49 10.54 -43.74
C ALA A 62 12.62 11.56 -43.98
N SER A 63 12.34 12.57 -44.81
CA SER A 63 13.25 13.66 -45.16
C SER A 63 12.62 15.03 -44.90
N ALA A 64 13.44 16.00 -44.48
CA ALA A 64 13.00 17.40 -44.37
C ALA A 64 12.66 18.02 -45.75
N GLY A 65 13.06 17.36 -46.85
CA GLY A 65 12.67 17.74 -48.20
C GLY A 65 11.25 17.33 -48.57
N ASP A 66 10.66 16.36 -47.87
CA ASP A 66 9.33 15.82 -48.22
C ASP A 66 8.26 16.90 -48.08
N THR A 67 7.33 16.94 -49.04
CA THR A 67 6.20 17.87 -49.06
C THR A 67 4.90 17.09 -49.05
N LEU A 68 4.16 17.17 -47.95
CA LEU A 68 2.97 16.38 -47.70
C LEU A 68 1.77 17.31 -47.49
N VAL A 69 0.74 17.14 -48.30
CA VAL A 69 -0.51 17.92 -48.23
C VAL A 69 -1.63 16.96 -47.85
N GLY A 70 -2.30 17.14 -46.71
CA GLY A 70 -3.32 16.18 -46.25
C GLY A 70 -4.60 16.18 -47.10
N GLY A 71 -5.03 17.35 -47.59
CA GLY A 71 -6.26 17.44 -48.40
C GLY A 71 -7.44 17.86 -47.53
N THR A 72 -8.58 17.19 -47.63
CA THR A 72 -9.71 17.40 -46.72
C THR A 72 -9.95 16.13 -45.93
N GLY A 73 -10.23 16.24 -44.64
CA GLY A 73 -10.36 15.07 -43.79
C GLY A 73 -9.78 15.37 -42.42
N THR A 74 -9.44 14.33 -41.68
CA THR A 74 -8.55 14.46 -40.52
C THR A 74 -7.33 13.62 -40.82
N ASP A 75 -6.27 14.29 -41.25
CA ASP A 75 -5.11 13.66 -41.85
C ASP A 75 -4.01 13.47 -40.82
N THR A 76 -3.28 12.36 -40.95
CA THR A 76 -2.30 11.92 -39.93
C THR A 76 -0.93 11.67 -40.54
N LEU A 77 0.11 12.23 -39.94
CA LEU A 77 1.50 11.86 -40.19
C LEU A 77 2.01 10.91 -39.09
N LYS A 78 2.66 9.81 -39.45
CA LYS A 78 3.33 8.88 -38.54
C LYS A 78 4.80 8.72 -38.90
N ILE A 79 5.69 9.07 -37.99
CA ILE A 79 7.15 8.96 -38.16
C ILE A 79 7.74 8.04 -37.10
N PHE A 80 8.61 7.11 -37.51
CA PHE A 80 9.21 6.11 -36.62
C PHE A 80 10.74 6.25 -36.55
N GLY A 81 11.29 6.29 -35.34
CA GLY A 81 12.73 6.19 -35.08
C GLY A 81 13.57 7.40 -35.54
N THR A 82 12.95 8.53 -35.87
CA THR A 82 13.64 9.77 -36.27
C THR A 82 12.87 11.00 -35.78
N ASN A 83 13.55 12.15 -35.73
CA ASN A 83 12.98 13.46 -35.42
C ASN A 83 12.86 14.37 -36.65
N THR A 84 12.96 13.82 -37.86
CA THR A 84 12.74 14.57 -39.09
C THR A 84 11.29 15.08 -39.16
N VAL A 85 11.11 16.39 -39.35
CA VAL A 85 9.80 17.02 -39.59
C VAL A 85 9.67 17.41 -41.07
N PRO A 86 8.84 16.72 -41.87
CA PRO A 86 8.55 17.09 -43.26
C PRO A 86 7.87 18.46 -43.42
N ASN A 87 7.83 18.96 -44.66
CA ASN A 87 7.02 20.12 -45.01
C ASN A 87 5.56 19.72 -45.15
N ILE A 88 4.81 19.86 -44.07
CA ILE A 88 3.38 19.51 -44.02
C ILE A 88 2.44 20.72 -44.12
N SER A 89 1.27 20.52 -44.73
CA SER A 89 0.10 21.43 -44.72
C SER A 89 -1.20 20.62 -44.78
N GLY A 90 -2.27 21.09 -44.15
CA GLY A 90 -3.55 20.37 -44.06
C GLY A 90 -3.45 19.01 -43.38
N ILE A 91 -2.48 18.81 -42.47
CA ILE A 91 -2.33 17.60 -41.66
C ILE A 91 -2.56 18.00 -40.20
N GLU A 92 -3.60 17.46 -39.58
CA GLU A 92 -4.05 17.87 -38.24
C GLU A 92 -3.41 17.05 -37.13
N GLN A 93 -2.99 15.81 -37.40
CA GLN A 93 -2.43 14.91 -36.40
C GLN A 93 -1.03 14.45 -36.79
N VAL A 94 -0.10 14.48 -35.85
CA VAL A 94 1.23 13.92 -36.03
C VAL A 94 1.57 12.95 -34.90
N TYR A 95 2.21 11.84 -35.24
CA TYR A 95 2.65 10.81 -34.33
C TYR A 95 4.13 10.52 -34.56
N TYR A 96 4.93 10.55 -33.50
CA TYR A 96 6.35 10.20 -33.53
C TYR A 96 6.63 9.09 -32.52
N ASN A 97 7.16 7.97 -33.01
CA ASN A 97 7.65 6.88 -32.16
C ASN A 97 9.16 7.00 -31.96
N ALA A 98 9.58 7.05 -30.69
CA ALA A 98 10.97 7.13 -30.25
C ALA A 98 11.83 8.14 -31.03
N PRO A 99 11.42 9.42 -31.18
CA PRO A 99 12.21 10.39 -31.92
C PRO A 99 13.50 10.73 -31.14
N ALA A 100 14.64 10.65 -31.82
CA ALA A 100 15.96 10.81 -31.20
C ALA A 100 16.44 12.26 -31.03
N GLY A 101 15.53 13.25 -31.13
CA GLY A 101 15.90 14.67 -31.08
C GLY A 101 14.72 15.61 -30.94
N ALA A 102 15.00 16.91 -31.02
CA ALA A 102 13.99 17.95 -30.93
C ALA A 102 13.04 17.95 -32.13
N LEU A 103 11.79 18.35 -31.89
CA LEU A 103 10.71 18.49 -32.87
C LEU A 103 10.15 19.91 -32.80
N ASP A 104 9.82 20.51 -33.95
CA ASP A 104 9.23 21.85 -34.01
C ASP A 104 8.02 21.88 -34.94
N PHE A 105 6.85 22.09 -34.35
CA PHE A 105 5.57 22.25 -35.04
C PHE A 105 5.02 23.67 -34.89
N SER A 106 5.77 24.59 -34.27
CA SER A 106 5.26 25.94 -33.94
C SER A 106 4.83 26.76 -35.15
N ALA A 107 5.46 26.53 -36.30
CA ALA A 107 5.11 27.15 -37.58
C ALA A 107 4.09 26.36 -38.42
N LYS A 108 3.57 25.24 -37.92
CA LYS A 108 2.66 24.32 -38.63
C LYS A 108 1.23 24.46 -38.10
N SER A 109 0.55 25.56 -38.46
CA SER A 109 -0.76 25.95 -37.91
C SER A 109 -1.89 24.92 -38.10
N ASP A 110 -1.78 24.07 -39.11
CA ASP A 110 -2.77 23.04 -39.41
C ASP A 110 -2.70 21.87 -38.41
N VAL A 111 -1.51 21.59 -37.86
CA VAL A 111 -1.32 20.58 -36.81
C VAL A 111 -2.09 21.03 -35.57
N LYS A 112 -2.92 20.12 -35.03
CA LYS A 112 -3.71 20.29 -33.80
C LYS A 112 -3.27 19.34 -32.70
N SER A 113 -2.71 18.19 -33.03
CA SER A 113 -2.26 17.18 -32.05
C SER A 113 -0.89 16.60 -32.42
N VAL A 114 0.01 16.55 -31.44
CA VAL A 114 1.35 15.97 -31.53
C VAL A 114 1.45 14.83 -30.52
N GLU A 115 1.41 13.58 -30.97
CA GLU A 115 1.66 12.41 -30.13
C GLU A 115 3.13 11.98 -30.20
N LEU A 116 3.74 11.80 -29.03
CA LEU A 116 5.14 11.42 -28.86
C LEU A 116 5.21 10.17 -27.97
N ASP A 117 5.63 9.06 -28.55
CA ASP A 117 5.69 7.75 -27.91
C ASP A 117 7.13 7.38 -27.56
N GLY A 118 7.41 7.12 -26.28
CA GLY A 118 8.77 6.90 -25.77
C GLY A 118 9.62 8.18 -25.72
N PHE A 119 8.98 9.35 -25.60
CA PHE A 119 9.65 10.66 -25.56
C PHE A 119 10.01 11.07 -24.14
N GLY A 120 11.23 11.55 -23.89
CA GLY A 120 11.63 11.91 -22.52
C GLY A 120 13.02 12.53 -22.34
N THR A 121 13.73 12.95 -23.39
CA THR A 121 15.03 13.65 -23.23
C THR A 121 15.20 14.82 -24.19
N ASN A 122 14.11 15.26 -24.79
CA ASN A 122 14.11 16.15 -25.95
C ASN A 122 13.04 17.25 -25.80
N THR A 123 13.08 18.22 -26.72
CA THR A 123 12.14 19.33 -26.79
C THR A 123 11.17 19.15 -27.95
N VAL A 124 9.88 19.32 -27.67
CA VAL A 124 8.86 19.58 -28.68
C VAL A 124 8.43 21.05 -28.58
N THR A 125 8.52 21.79 -29.68
CA THR A 125 8.05 23.18 -29.76
C THR A 125 6.70 23.22 -30.45
N VAL A 126 5.70 23.78 -29.78
CA VAL A 126 4.32 23.88 -30.29
C VAL A 126 3.88 25.33 -30.46
N GLY A 127 2.94 25.53 -31.38
CA GLY A 127 2.25 26.79 -31.66
C GLY A 127 0.92 26.88 -30.94
N SER A 128 0.18 27.96 -31.18
CA SER A 128 -1.16 28.13 -30.64
C SER A 128 -2.11 27.02 -31.13
N ASP A 129 -3.04 26.59 -30.27
CA ASP A 129 -4.04 25.55 -30.53
C ASP A 129 -3.48 24.14 -30.84
N GLN A 130 -2.20 23.90 -30.56
CA GLN A 130 -1.58 22.58 -30.62
C GLN A 130 -1.60 21.90 -29.25
N ALA A 131 -2.06 20.66 -29.22
CA ALA A 131 -1.98 19.78 -28.06
C ALA A 131 -0.81 18.78 -28.19
N VAL A 132 -0.29 18.32 -27.05
CA VAL A 132 0.75 17.30 -26.96
C VAL A 132 0.19 16.08 -26.25
N LYS A 133 0.44 14.89 -26.77
CA LYS A 133 0.23 13.61 -26.08
C LYS A 133 1.59 12.95 -25.85
N LEU A 134 1.90 12.61 -24.61
CA LEU A 134 3.09 11.85 -24.24
C LEU A 134 2.66 10.43 -23.85
N THR A 135 3.16 9.45 -24.60
CA THR A 135 2.86 8.03 -24.39
C THR A 135 4.15 7.30 -24.00
N ASN A 136 4.08 6.37 -23.03
CA ASN A 136 5.22 5.56 -22.58
C ASN A 136 6.47 6.37 -22.17
N GLN A 137 6.29 7.55 -21.56
CA GLN A 137 7.42 8.32 -21.05
C GLN A 137 8.02 7.62 -19.83
N ALA A 138 9.32 7.28 -19.89
CA ALA A 138 10.00 6.57 -18.81
C ALA A 138 10.11 7.42 -17.53
N ALA A 139 10.07 6.77 -16.36
CA ALA A 139 10.37 7.40 -15.08
C ALA A 139 11.80 7.98 -15.07
N GLY A 140 11.99 9.12 -14.38
CA GLY A 140 13.25 9.85 -14.32
C GLY A 140 13.67 10.58 -15.61
N SER A 141 12.87 10.50 -16.67
CA SER A 141 13.11 11.21 -17.94
C SER A 141 12.43 12.59 -17.95
N THR A 142 12.90 13.53 -18.77
CA THR A 142 12.34 14.89 -18.94
C THR A 142 11.94 15.18 -20.39
N ALA A 143 10.64 15.27 -20.65
CA ALA A 143 10.08 15.80 -21.89
C ALA A 143 9.92 17.33 -21.78
N THR A 144 10.53 18.10 -22.67
CA THR A 144 10.36 19.56 -22.68
C THR A 144 9.30 19.95 -23.71
N VAL A 145 8.27 20.69 -23.26
CA VAL A 145 7.27 21.30 -24.12
C VAL A 145 7.52 22.82 -24.16
N ALA A 146 7.83 23.31 -25.36
CA ALA A 146 8.18 24.70 -25.64
C ALA A 146 7.15 25.38 -26.53
N GLY A 147 7.23 26.70 -26.63
CA GLY A 147 6.32 27.52 -27.43
C GLY A 147 5.94 28.79 -26.69
N ASN A 148 6.20 29.96 -27.29
CA ASN A 148 5.98 31.26 -26.63
C ASN A 148 4.67 31.95 -27.01
N THR A 149 3.88 31.36 -27.89
CA THR A 149 2.56 31.87 -28.30
C THR A 149 1.37 31.17 -27.61
N PRO A 150 1.43 29.90 -27.16
CA PRO A 150 0.30 29.29 -26.45
C PRO A 150 0.06 29.98 -25.11
N THR A 151 -1.18 30.43 -24.90
CA THR A 151 -1.67 30.83 -23.57
C THR A 151 -2.32 29.67 -22.83
N SER A 152 -2.76 28.66 -23.57
CA SER A 152 -3.24 27.39 -23.06
C SER A 152 -2.58 26.22 -23.82
N LEU A 153 -2.29 25.12 -23.11
CA LEU A 153 -1.74 23.89 -23.68
C LEU A 153 -2.62 22.70 -23.30
N GLY A 154 -3.02 21.90 -24.30
CA GLY A 154 -3.56 20.55 -24.06
C GLY A 154 -2.43 19.55 -23.90
N LEU A 155 -2.40 18.81 -22.79
CA LEU A 155 -1.42 17.78 -22.49
C LEU A 155 -2.13 16.48 -22.15
N THR A 156 -1.96 15.44 -22.96
CA THR A 156 -2.42 14.08 -22.62
C THR A 156 -1.24 13.24 -22.13
N LEU A 157 -1.41 12.56 -21.01
CA LEU A 157 -0.45 11.61 -20.45
C LEU A 157 -1.04 10.21 -20.52
N ASP A 158 -0.26 9.29 -21.06
CA ASP A 158 -0.60 7.86 -21.17
C ASP A 158 0.65 7.05 -20.80
N LYS A 159 0.67 6.53 -19.57
CA LYS A 159 1.83 5.81 -19.01
C LYS A 159 3.10 6.68 -18.93
N ALA A 160 2.97 7.91 -18.43
CA ALA A 160 4.13 8.72 -18.04
C ALA A 160 4.59 8.30 -16.64
N GLY A 161 5.85 7.93 -16.46
CA GLY A 161 6.36 7.45 -15.17
C GLY A 161 5.72 6.14 -14.70
N SER A 162 5.88 5.79 -13.42
CA SER A 162 5.23 4.62 -12.80
C SER A 162 5.23 4.70 -11.28
N LYS A 163 4.30 3.99 -10.62
CA LYS A 163 4.21 3.92 -9.15
C LYS A 163 5.52 3.50 -8.48
N THR A 164 6.22 2.53 -9.06
CA THR A 164 7.43 1.92 -8.48
C THR A 164 8.73 2.54 -9.01
N GLY A 165 8.75 2.99 -10.26
CA GLY A 165 9.91 3.63 -10.88
C GLY A 165 10.01 5.15 -10.62
N GLY A 166 8.95 5.76 -10.08
CA GLY A 166 8.85 7.19 -9.83
C GLY A 166 8.28 8.01 -10.99
N ASN A 167 8.30 9.33 -10.83
CA ASN A 167 7.72 10.27 -11.77
C ASN A 167 8.55 10.42 -13.06
N ALA A 168 7.87 10.68 -14.17
CA ALA A 168 8.47 11.32 -15.34
C ALA A 168 8.33 12.85 -15.26
N THR A 169 9.25 13.62 -15.82
CA THR A 169 9.16 15.09 -15.80
C THR A 169 8.60 15.64 -17.10
N VAL A 170 7.65 16.57 -17.00
CA VAL A 170 7.19 17.42 -18.10
C VAL A 170 7.65 18.85 -17.82
N ALA A 171 8.55 19.36 -18.66
CA ALA A 171 9.13 20.69 -18.50
C ALA A 171 8.47 21.70 -19.44
N LEU A 172 7.71 22.62 -18.87
CA LEU A 172 7.03 23.70 -19.60
C LEU A 172 7.93 24.93 -19.65
N THR A 173 8.28 25.38 -20.86
CA THR A 173 9.17 26.54 -21.07
C THR A 173 8.47 27.73 -21.73
N GLY A 174 7.19 27.58 -22.10
CA GLY A 174 6.43 28.63 -22.78
C GLY A 174 6.17 29.86 -21.90
N THR A 175 6.69 31.02 -22.33
CA THR A 175 6.64 32.27 -21.54
C THR A 175 5.29 33.01 -21.58
N ALA A 176 4.32 32.50 -22.35
CA ALA A 176 2.95 33.01 -22.42
C ALA A 176 1.91 32.06 -21.80
N LEU A 177 2.32 30.85 -21.43
CA LEU A 177 1.42 29.80 -20.95
C LEU A 177 0.88 30.16 -19.56
N THR A 178 -0.43 30.32 -19.44
CA THR A 178 -1.12 30.58 -18.17
C THR A 178 -2.01 29.42 -17.73
N THR A 179 -2.44 28.57 -18.68
CA THR A 179 -3.34 27.43 -18.44
C THR A 179 -2.81 26.14 -19.03
N LEU A 180 -2.68 25.08 -18.22
CA LEU A 180 -2.46 23.71 -18.68
C LEU A 180 -3.76 22.93 -18.58
N ASN A 181 -4.15 22.21 -19.63
CA ASN A 181 -5.23 21.22 -19.59
C ASN A 181 -4.60 19.83 -19.69
N ALA A 182 -4.37 19.20 -18.53
CA ALA A 182 -3.83 17.86 -18.43
C ALA A 182 -4.95 16.81 -18.53
N THR A 183 -4.70 15.69 -19.21
CA THR A 183 -5.61 14.56 -19.31
C THR A 183 -4.84 13.26 -19.11
N ALA A 184 -5.22 12.45 -18.13
CA ALA A 184 -4.69 11.09 -17.98
C ALA A 184 -5.63 10.09 -18.66
N SER A 185 -5.15 9.37 -19.66
CA SER A 185 -5.97 8.44 -20.45
C SER A 185 -5.14 7.24 -20.90
N GLY A 186 -5.80 6.13 -21.22
CA GLY A 186 -5.12 4.88 -21.60
C GLY A 186 -4.56 4.14 -20.37
N ASN A 187 -3.55 4.71 -19.73
CA ASN A 187 -2.90 4.15 -18.54
C ASN A 187 -2.66 5.21 -17.45
N ASP A 188 -2.48 4.74 -16.22
CA ASP A 188 -2.09 5.58 -15.07
C ASP A 188 -0.77 6.32 -15.34
N SER A 189 -0.65 7.54 -14.82
CA SER A 189 0.51 8.41 -15.02
C SER A 189 0.98 9.06 -13.72
N TYR A 190 2.30 9.19 -13.61
CA TYR A 190 3.07 9.72 -12.50
C TYR A 190 4.04 10.76 -13.07
N ALA A 191 3.73 12.04 -12.88
CA ALA A 191 4.44 13.13 -13.53
C ALA A 191 4.87 14.22 -12.53
N THR A 192 6.05 14.80 -12.74
CA THR A 192 6.48 16.06 -12.14
C THR A 192 6.38 17.16 -13.18
N LEU A 193 5.72 18.25 -12.84
CA LEU A 193 5.60 19.42 -13.69
C LEU A 193 6.65 20.45 -13.29
N THR A 194 7.34 21.02 -14.28
CA THR A 194 8.16 22.22 -14.07
C THR A 194 7.73 23.34 -15.01
N ASN A 195 7.85 24.58 -14.56
CA ASN A 195 7.39 25.76 -15.31
C ASN A 195 8.48 26.83 -15.37
N ALA A 196 9.48 26.60 -16.22
CA ALA A 196 10.51 27.61 -16.51
C ALA A 196 9.93 28.83 -17.25
N GLY A 197 8.73 28.72 -17.84
CA GLY A 197 8.00 29.83 -18.47
C GLY A 197 7.46 30.86 -17.46
N GLY A 198 7.29 30.47 -16.19
CA GLY A 198 7.04 31.37 -15.07
C GLY A 198 5.64 32.01 -14.99
N LYS A 199 4.69 31.65 -15.86
CA LYS A 199 3.33 32.26 -15.89
C LYS A 199 2.16 31.30 -15.69
N LEU A 200 2.40 29.99 -15.61
CA LEU A 200 1.36 29.02 -15.37
C LEU A 200 0.64 29.32 -14.04
N ALA A 201 -0.65 29.57 -14.11
CA ALA A 201 -1.51 29.91 -12.97
C ALA A 201 -2.62 28.88 -12.77
N THR A 202 -3.07 28.22 -13.84
CA THR A 202 -4.18 27.26 -13.81
C THR A 202 -3.76 25.92 -14.40
N VAL A 203 -4.09 24.84 -13.68
CA VAL A 203 -3.98 23.46 -14.17
C VAL A 203 -5.37 22.81 -14.09
N ASN A 204 -5.95 22.50 -15.24
CA ASN A 204 -7.17 21.70 -15.31
C ASN A 204 -6.79 20.25 -15.55
N ILE A 205 -7.44 19.32 -14.86
CA ILE A 205 -7.18 17.88 -14.92
C ILE A 205 -8.46 17.15 -15.33
N ALA A 206 -8.33 16.24 -16.28
CA ALA A 206 -9.41 15.40 -16.77
C ALA A 206 -8.91 13.96 -17.02
N GLY A 207 -9.84 13.08 -17.39
CA GLY A 207 -9.53 11.72 -17.83
C GLY A 207 -10.06 10.62 -16.90
N ASP A 208 -9.81 9.38 -17.30
CA ASP A 208 -10.37 8.16 -16.71
C ASP A 208 -9.31 7.22 -16.13
N LYS A 209 -8.08 7.71 -16.02
CA LYS A 209 -6.93 7.00 -15.44
C LYS A 209 -6.37 7.79 -14.28
N ASN A 210 -5.65 7.11 -13.39
CA ASN A 210 -5.08 7.77 -12.23
C ASN A 210 -3.96 8.72 -12.67
N LEU A 211 -3.91 9.90 -12.05
CA LEU A 211 -2.85 10.88 -12.27
C LEU A 211 -2.25 11.29 -10.93
N SER A 212 -0.97 10.99 -10.74
CA SER A 212 -0.15 11.61 -9.70
C SER A 212 0.66 12.74 -10.34
N LEU A 213 0.36 13.99 -9.99
CA LEU A 213 1.00 15.18 -10.53
C LEU A 213 1.70 15.96 -9.42
N ASP A 214 3.02 15.99 -9.47
CA ASP A 214 3.84 16.82 -8.59
C ASP A 214 3.99 18.23 -9.17
N THR A 215 3.45 19.21 -8.44
CA THR A 215 3.49 20.64 -8.75
C THR A 215 4.31 21.44 -7.74
N SER A 216 5.01 20.78 -6.82
CA SER A 216 5.75 21.42 -5.70
C SER A 216 6.78 22.45 -6.17
N ALA A 217 7.34 22.30 -7.36
CA ALA A 217 8.29 23.24 -7.95
C ALA A 217 7.64 24.50 -8.58
N ILE A 218 6.31 24.64 -8.56
CA ILE A 218 5.57 25.69 -9.29
C ILE A 218 4.74 26.56 -8.33
N GLY A 219 5.40 27.48 -7.63
CA GLY A 219 4.72 28.44 -6.73
C GLY A 219 3.80 29.46 -7.42
N THR A 220 3.71 29.47 -8.76
CA THR A 220 2.83 30.40 -9.51
C THR A 220 1.43 29.85 -9.74
N VAL A 221 1.21 28.55 -9.55
CA VAL A 221 -0.10 27.93 -9.75
C VAL A 221 -0.99 28.27 -8.56
N THR A 222 -2.14 28.89 -8.82
CA THR A 222 -3.13 29.23 -7.78
C THR A 222 -4.46 28.50 -7.98
N LYS A 223 -4.64 27.82 -9.12
CA LYS A 223 -5.84 27.00 -9.38
C LYS A 223 -5.46 25.64 -9.94
N ILE A 224 -5.96 24.58 -9.30
CA ILE A 224 -5.92 23.20 -9.78
C ILE A 224 -7.36 22.66 -9.77
N ASP A 225 -7.87 22.27 -10.94
CA ASP A 225 -9.28 21.91 -11.12
C ASP A 225 -9.39 20.55 -11.81
N ALA A 226 -9.68 19.52 -11.02
CA ALA A 226 -9.88 18.14 -11.45
C ALA A 226 -11.37 17.75 -11.51
N SER A 227 -12.30 18.70 -11.45
CA SER A 227 -13.76 18.44 -11.37
C SER A 227 -14.35 17.56 -12.48
N THR A 228 -13.62 17.38 -13.60
CA THR A 228 -14.01 16.54 -14.72
C THR A 228 -13.29 15.19 -14.78
N ALA A 229 -12.29 14.98 -13.93
CA ALA A 229 -11.59 13.70 -13.80
C ALA A 229 -12.49 12.63 -13.19
N THR A 230 -12.29 11.39 -13.63
CA THR A 230 -13.00 10.20 -13.15
C THR A 230 -12.06 9.13 -12.61
N GLY A 231 -10.76 9.20 -12.94
CA GLY A 231 -9.71 8.49 -12.23
C GLY A 231 -9.24 9.29 -11.02
N ASN A 232 -8.46 8.65 -10.14
CA ASN A 232 -7.94 9.30 -8.93
C ASN A 232 -6.87 10.33 -9.29
N VAL A 233 -6.93 11.50 -8.69
CA VAL A 233 -5.99 12.59 -8.86
C VAL A 233 -5.23 12.82 -7.56
N THR A 234 -3.92 12.62 -7.59
CA THR A 234 -3.02 13.00 -6.50
C THR A 234 -2.22 14.22 -6.92
N VAL A 235 -2.39 15.33 -6.20
CA VAL A 235 -1.63 16.57 -6.39
C VAL A 235 -0.61 16.70 -5.29
N GLY A 236 0.65 16.81 -5.71
CA GLY A 236 1.77 17.02 -4.82
C GLY A 236 2.11 15.78 -3.99
N PRO A 237 2.62 14.66 -4.54
CA PRO A 237 3.32 13.69 -3.69
C PRO A 237 4.46 14.33 -2.86
N THR A 238 4.85 15.56 -3.19
CA THR A 238 5.51 16.53 -2.30
C THR A 238 4.60 17.75 -2.13
N ALA A 239 4.63 18.36 -0.94
CA ALA A 239 3.83 19.53 -0.59
C ALA A 239 3.77 20.60 -1.69
N VAL A 240 2.56 21.06 -2.01
CA VAL A 240 2.34 22.13 -2.99
C VAL A 240 2.91 23.45 -2.45
N ALA A 241 3.69 24.16 -3.27
CA ALA A 241 4.34 25.41 -2.88
C ALA A 241 3.50 26.68 -3.14
N ALA A 242 2.25 26.54 -3.54
CA ALA A 242 1.36 27.66 -3.85
C ALA A 242 0.85 28.33 -2.58
N SER A 243 0.83 29.67 -2.58
CA SER A 243 0.06 30.45 -1.61
C SER A 243 -1.30 30.79 -2.20
N ASP A 244 -2.37 30.68 -1.40
CA ASP A 244 -3.75 30.95 -1.81
C ASP A 244 -4.24 30.02 -2.95
N LEU A 245 -4.21 28.72 -2.72
CA LEU A 245 -4.60 27.69 -3.67
C LEU A 245 -6.12 27.47 -3.70
N THR A 246 -6.68 27.44 -4.92
CA THR A 246 -7.99 26.83 -5.19
C THR A 246 -7.78 25.43 -5.75
N PHE A 247 -8.22 24.41 -5.02
CA PHE A 247 -8.22 23.01 -5.44
C PHE A 247 -9.65 22.45 -5.48
N THR A 248 -9.97 21.74 -6.55
CA THR A 248 -11.20 20.95 -6.66
C THR A 248 -10.86 19.58 -7.23
N GLY A 249 -11.09 18.51 -6.49
CA GLY A 249 -10.98 17.14 -7.02
C GLY A 249 -12.15 16.76 -7.94
N GLY A 250 -12.06 15.57 -8.49
CA GLY A 250 -12.99 14.97 -9.44
C GLY A 250 -13.97 13.99 -8.80
N LYS A 251 -14.16 12.82 -9.45
CA LYS A 251 -15.01 11.72 -8.97
C LYS A 251 -14.23 10.52 -8.39
N GLY A 252 -12.90 10.59 -8.44
CA GLY A 252 -12.03 9.55 -7.94
C GLY A 252 -11.79 9.72 -6.45
N ASN A 253 -10.95 8.88 -5.86
CA ASN A 253 -10.43 9.14 -4.52
C ASN A 253 -9.22 10.07 -4.68
N ASP A 254 -9.47 11.38 -4.53
CA ASP A 254 -8.48 12.40 -4.81
C ASP A 254 -7.65 12.72 -3.56
N LYS A 255 -6.42 13.18 -3.79
CA LYS A 255 -5.48 13.55 -2.72
C LYS A 255 -4.82 14.87 -3.06
N ILE A 256 -4.74 15.76 -2.08
CA ILE A 256 -3.87 16.94 -2.13
C ILE A 256 -2.95 16.96 -0.92
N VAL A 257 -1.66 17.20 -1.16
CA VAL A 257 -0.68 17.40 -0.08
C VAL A 257 -0.33 18.87 0.04
N MET A 258 -0.66 19.41 1.20
CA MET A 258 -0.39 20.79 1.58
C MET A 258 0.82 20.85 2.51
N GLY A 259 1.68 21.84 2.29
CA GLY A 259 2.77 22.16 3.21
C GLY A 259 2.34 23.16 4.28
N ALA A 260 3.30 23.94 4.77
CA ALA A 260 3.15 24.98 5.79
C ALA A 260 2.34 26.23 5.35
N THR A 261 1.36 26.09 4.45
CA THR A 261 0.77 27.23 3.71
C THR A 261 -0.75 27.36 3.78
N ILE A 262 -1.46 26.48 4.51
CA ILE A 262 -2.93 26.60 4.62
C ILE A 262 -3.28 27.87 5.41
N ASP A 263 -4.10 28.73 4.81
CA ASP A 263 -4.76 29.85 5.46
C ASP A 263 -6.19 30.07 4.92
N ALA A 264 -6.89 31.07 5.49
CA ALA A 264 -8.29 31.36 5.17
C ALA A 264 -8.58 31.73 3.69
N LYS A 265 -7.55 31.97 2.87
CA LYS A 265 -7.66 32.24 1.43
C LYS A 265 -7.58 30.97 0.58
N ASP A 266 -7.11 29.86 1.12
CA ASP A 266 -7.17 28.58 0.43
C ASP A 266 -8.61 28.08 0.33
N VAL A 267 -8.93 27.50 -0.83
CA VAL A 267 -10.24 26.91 -1.11
C VAL A 267 -10.02 25.51 -1.64
N LEU A 268 -10.14 24.52 -0.77
CA LEU A 268 -9.85 23.12 -1.09
C LEU A 268 -11.16 22.32 -1.01
N THR A 269 -11.49 21.67 -2.13
CA THR A 269 -12.68 20.83 -2.26
C THR A 269 -12.27 19.44 -2.72
N GLY A 270 -12.56 18.40 -1.94
CA GLY A 270 -12.22 17.03 -2.29
C GLY A 270 -12.94 16.56 -3.55
N GLY A 271 -14.26 16.76 -3.66
CA GLY A 271 -15.03 16.37 -4.83
C GLY A 271 -16.07 15.30 -4.49
N ASP A 272 -16.38 14.44 -5.45
CA ASP A 272 -17.08 13.18 -5.19
C ASP A 272 -16.00 12.10 -4.98
N GLY A 273 -16.14 11.21 -4.00
CA GLY A 273 -15.15 10.15 -3.77
C GLY A 273 -14.90 9.95 -2.29
N THR A 274 -13.77 9.32 -1.96
CA THR A 274 -13.19 9.35 -0.62
C THR A 274 -11.89 10.12 -0.70
N ASP A 275 -11.96 11.40 -0.36
CA ASP A 275 -10.88 12.33 -0.65
C ASP A 275 -9.96 12.54 0.55
N THR A 276 -8.67 12.72 0.27
CA THR A 276 -7.61 12.85 1.26
C THR A 276 -7.02 14.25 1.28
N LEU A 277 -7.12 14.90 2.44
CA LEU A 277 -6.32 16.09 2.75
C LEU A 277 -5.08 15.65 3.52
N SER A 278 -3.92 15.83 2.91
CA SER A 278 -2.62 15.52 3.53
C SER A 278 -1.91 16.81 3.92
N VAL A 279 -1.40 16.85 5.15
CA VAL A 279 -0.78 18.03 5.74
C VAL A 279 0.52 17.61 6.41
N SER A 280 1.61 18.33 6.14
CA SER A 280 2.94 18.04 6.70
C SER A 280 3.33 18.93 7.88
N ASP A 281 2.47 19.87 8.27
CA ASP A 281 2.71 20.85 9.33
C ASP A 281 1.39 21.12 10.07
N ALA A 282 1.32 20.73 11.34
CA ALA A 282 0.12 20.81 12.16
C ALA A 282 -0.28 22.26 12.48
N ASP A 283 0.68 23.20 12.47
CA ASP A 283 0.40 24.63 12.73
C ASP A 283 -0.48 25.26 11.64
N THR A 284 -0.62 24.60 10.49
CA THR A 284 -1.47 25.07 9.38
C THR A 284 -2.95 24.74 9.51
N VAL A 285 -3.31 23.91 10.49
CA VAL A 285 -4.69 23.46 10.73
C VAL A 285 -5.12 23.65 12.18
N ASP A 286 -4.60 24.69 12.84
CA ASP A 286 -4.77 24.97 14.27
C ASP A 286 -6.02 25.82 14.60
N THR A 287 -6.64 26.48 13.61
CA THR A 287 -7.83 27.29 13.84
C THR A 287 -8.96 27.05 12.83
N ALA A 288 -10.20 27.20 13.29
CA ALA A 288 -11.38 27.15 12.43
C ALA A 288 -11.42 28.23 11.32
N ALA A 289 -10.63 29.30 11.48
CA ALA A 289 -10.54 30.37 10.49
C ALA A 289 -9.65 29.97 9.31
N GLU A 290 -8.54 29.28 9.55
CA GLU A 290 -7.62 28.79 8.52
C GLU A 290 -8.31 27.76 7.62
N VAL A 291 -9.12 26.88 8.21
CA VAL A 291 -9.72 25.75 7.47
C VAL A 291 -11.12 26.05 6.90
N VAL A 292 -11.55 27.32 6.91
CA VAL A 292 -12.93 27.70 6.54
C VAL A 292 -13.28 27.35 5.09
N GLY A 293 -12.30 27.34 4.19
CA GLY A 293 -12.42 27.03 2.78
C GLY A 293 -12.21 25.55 2.43
N ILE A 294 -12.02 24.67 3.43
CA ILE A 294 -11.69 23.26 3.24
C ILE A 294 -12.94 22.40 3.43
N THR A 295 -13.37 21.71 2.38
CA THR A 295 -14.61 20.91 2.39
C THR A 295 -14.51 19.63 1.53
N GLY A 296 -15.38 18.66 1.79
CA GLY A 296 -15.50 17.45 0.98
C GLY A 296 -14.33 16.48 1.12
N PHE A 297 -13.63 16.48 2.25
CA PHE A 297 -12.61 15.48 2.56
C PHE A 297 -13.12 14.47 3.59
N GLU A 298 -12.80 13.20 3.41
CA GLU A 298 -13.18 12.11 4.31
C GLU A 298 -11.97 11.50 5.03
N VAL A 299 -10.77 11.67 4.47
CA VAL A 299 -9.53 11.18 5.05
C VAL A 299 -8.62 12.35 5.37
N PHE A 300 -8.13 12.39 6.60
CA PHE A 300 -7.05 13.28 7.01
C PHE A 300 -5.74 12.50 7.06
N GLU A 301 -4.67 13.05 6.49
CA GLU A 301 -3.34 12.45 6.51
C GLU A 301 -2.33 13.38 7.19
N ALA A 302 -1.79 12.93 8.32
CA ALA A 302 -0.65 13.55 8.98
C ALA A 302 0.65 13.04 8.34
N ALA A 303 1.24 13.87 7.48
CA ALA A 303 2.35 13.51 6.59
C ALA A 303 3.71 14.07 7.01
N GLY A 304 3.78 14.76 8.15
CA GLY A 304 5.01 15.39 8.64
C GLY A 304 5.12 15.35 10.16
N ALA A 305 6.37 15.21 10.63
CA ALA A 305 6.71 15.34 12.03
C ALA A 305 6.39 16.74 12.51
N ASP A 306 5.64 16.83 13.60
CA ASP A 306 5.30 18.10 14.20
C ASP A 306 5.40 18.06 15.72
N ALA A 307 5.86 19.17 16.30
CA ALA A 307 5.87 19.36 17.73
C ALA A 307 4.49 19.74 18.27
N THR A 308 3.61 20.26 17.42
CA THR A 308 2.22 20.59 17.75
C THR A 308 1.27 19.46 17.35
N THR A 309 -0.01 19.61 17.67
CA THR A 309 -1.00 18.53 17.57
C THR A 309 -1.94 18.78 16.40
N TYR A 310 -2.08 17.79 15.51
CA TYR A 310 -3.14 17.76 14.53
C TYR A 310 -4.50 17.59 15.23
N ASN A 311 -5.31 18.64 15.25
CA ASN A 311 -6.63 18.62 15.89
C ASN A 311 -7.73 18.31 14.89
N LEU A 312 -8.18 17.05 14.84
CA LEU A 312 -9.18 16.59 13.87
C LEU A 312 -10.55 17.24 14.03
N ALA A 313 -10.88 17.81 15.20
CA ALA A 313 -12.13 18.54 15.38
C ALA A 313 -12.18 19.83 14.54
N ILE A 314 -11.03 20.42 14.22
CA ILE A 314 -10.94 21.66 13.45
C ILE A 314 -11.28 21.38 11.99
N ILE A 315 -10.59 20.42 11.38
CA ILE A 315 -10.88 19.97 10.01
C ILE A 315 -12.28 19.32 9.92
N GLY A 316 -12.65 18.52 10.93
CA GLY A 316 -13.95 17.87 11.03
C GLY A 316 -15.15 18.81 11.22
N ALA A 317 -14.93 20.09 11.51
CA ALA A 317 -16.04 21.05 11.63
C ALA A 317 -16.78 21.31 10.30
N LYS A 318 -16.11 21.06 9.17
CA LYS A 318 -16.64 21.23 7.80
C LYS A 318 -16.61 19.96 6.96
N ASN A 319 -16.05 18.88 7.50
CA ASN A 319 -15.76 17.64 6.80
C ASN A 319 -16.25 16.45 7.62
N THR A 320 -16.71 15.38 6.96
CA THR A 320 -17.10 14.14 7.65
C THR A 320 -15.91 13.19 7.64
N ILE A 321 -14.90 13.48 8.47
CA ILE A 321 -13.69 12.67 8.53
C ILE A 321 -14.03 11.28 9.05
N SER A 322 -13.71 10.25 8.26
CA SER A 322 -13.96 8.84 8.52
C SER A 322 -12.70 7.98 8.37
N GLY A 323 -11.56 8.59 8.03
CA GLY A 323 -10.25 7.93 8.00
C GLY A 323 -9.14 8.83 8.47
N LEU A 324 -8.13 8.23 9.09
CA LEU A 324 -6.88 8.88 9.50
C LEU A 324 -5.71 8.09 8.94
N VAL A 325 -4.81 8.78 8.25
CA VAL A 325 -3.54 8.22 7.79
C VAL A 325 -2.40 8.94 8.49
N ILE A 326 -1.39 8.18 8.89
CA ILE A 326 -0.13 8.69 9.44
C ILE A 326 0.98 8.17 8.53
N SER A 327 1.47 9.08 7.68
CA SER A 327 2.50 8.78 6.68
C SER A 327 3.87 9.37 7.03
N GLU A 328 3.98 9.99 8.20
CA GLU A 328 5.23 10.54 8.74
C GLU A 328 6.35 9.49 8.82
N THR A 329 7.56 9.85 8.37
CA THR A 329 8.73 8.96 8.31
C THR A 329 9.83 9.39 9.28
N GLY A 330 10.15 8.54 10.26
CA GLY A 330 11.30 8.77 11.16
C GLY A 330 11.09 9.80 12.28
N GLY A 331 10.00 10.56 12.28
CA GLY A 331 9.67 11.56 13.31
C GLY A 331 8.50 11.15 14.21
N ALA A 332 7.90 12.14 14.88
CA ALA A 332 6.78 11.95 15.79
C ALA A 332 5.54 12.68 15.28
N ALA A 333 4.34 12.13 15.53
CA ALA A 333 3.09 12.76 15.16
C ALA A 333 2.06 12.64 16.31
N THR A 334 1.38 13.74 16.60
CA THR A 334 0.32 13.78 17.61
C THR A 334 -1.00 14.17 16.96
N VAL A 335 -2.02 13.34 17.11
CA VAL A 335 -3.37 13.57 16.58
C VAL A 335 -4.38 13.52 17.72
N SER A 336 -5.21 14.55 17.82
CA SER A 336 -6.22 14.66 18.87
C SER A 336 -7.62 14.89 18.34
N ASN A 337 -8.60 14.66 19.22
CA ASN A 337 -10.02 14.75 18.93
C ASN A 337 -10.42 13.89 17.72
N ILE A 338 -9.86 12.68 17.64
CA ILE A 338 -10.26 11.68 16.66
C ILE A 338 -11.72 11.33 16.94
N ASN A 339 -12.58 11.46 15.92
CA ASN A 339 -14.01 11.21 16.08
C ASN A 339 -14.32 9.70 15.96
N ALA A 340 -15.51 9.30 16.41
CA ALA A 340 -15.96 7.90 16.42
C ALA A 340 -15.96 7.20 15.04
N ALA A 341 -16.17 7.93 13.94
CA ALA A 341 -16.12 7.35 12.60
C ALA A 341 -14.67 7.05 12.17
N THR A 342 -13.70 7.85 12.65
CA THR A 342 -12.28 7.70 12.35
C THR A 342 -11.57 6.67 13.21
N THR A 343 -11.98 6.46 14.47
CA THR A 343 -11.32 5.50 15.38
C THR A 343 -11.32 4.07 14.85
N GLY A 344 -12.27 3.69 14.00
CA GLY A 344 -12.31 2.39 13.33
C GLY A 344 -11.46 2.28 12.05
N ASN A 345 -10.76 3.35 11.65
CA ASN A 345 -10.11 3.46 10.35
C ASN A 345 -8.83 4.32 10.41
N ILE A 346 -7.90 3.91 11.26
CA ILE A 346 -6.58 4.54 11.39
C ILE A 346 -5.55 3.69 10.66
N THR A 347 -4.72 4.29 9.82
CA THR A 347 -3.62 3.63 9.10
C THR A 347 -2.31 4.35 9.37
N ILE A 348 -1.27 3.58 9.66
CA ILE A 348 0.12 4.03 9.78
C ILE A 348 0.89 3.36 8.63
N ASN A 349 1.39 4.16 7.69
CA ASN A 349 2.14 3.69 6.53
C ASN A 349 3.44 4.46 6.30
N GLY A 350 3.80 5.34 7.23
CA GLY A 350 5.12 5.96 7.29
C GLY A 350 6.17 4.98 7.79
N ALA A 351 7.37 5.04 7.21
CA ALA A 351 8.48 4.19 7.64
C ALA A 351 9.07 4.67 8.97
N ALA A 352 9.18 3.75 9.93
CA ALA A 352 9.83 3.94 11.22
C ALA A 352 9.43 5.20 12.02
N PRO A 353 8.13 5.51 12.22
CA PRO A 353 7.75 6.62 13.08
C PRO A 353 8.21 6.36 14.52
N THR A 354 8.77 7.37 15.16
CA THR A 354 9.27 7.26 16.55
C THR A 354 8.10 7.18 17.54
N THR A 355 7.39 8.28 17.74
CA THR A 355 6.26 8.36 18.67
C THR A 355 5.01 8.82 17.95
N ILE A 356 3.96 8.01 18.00
CA ILE A 356 2.62 8.33 17.52
C ILE A 356 1.71 8.46 18.73
N THR A 357 1.11 9.64 18.92
CA THR A 357 0.15 9.88 20.02
C THR A 357 -1.23 10.16 19.48
N LEU A 358 -2.21 9.35 19.89
CA LEU A 358 -3.58 9.38 19.41
C LEU A 358 -4.55 9.56 20.58
N THR A 359 -5.49 10.48 20.43
CA THR A 359 -6.58 10.68 21.40
C THR A 359 -7.92 10.82 20.70
N ALA A 360 -8.85 9.94 21.05
CA ALA A 360 -10.24 10.03 20.61
C ALA A 360 -11.01 11.04 21.46
N SER A 361 -11.97 11.73 20.85
CA SER A 361 -12.78 12.75 21.51
C SER A 361 -13.78 12.20 22.53
N ASP A 362 -14.20 10.95 22.35
CA ASP A 362 -15.30 10.30 23.05
C ASP A 362 -14.87 9.15 23.97
N PHE A 363 -13.59 8.77 23.94
CA PHE A 363 -13.08 7.71 24.82
C PHE A 363 -12.93 8.21 26.25
N VAL A 364 -13.49 7.45 27.19
CA VAL A 364 -13.58 7.81 28.60
C VAL A 364 -12.73 6.86 29.42
N SER A 365 -11.85 7.41 30.25
CA SER A 365 -11.02 6.59 31.12
C SER A 365 -11.86 5.71 32.06
N GLY A 366 -11.48 4.43 32.17
CA GLY A 366 -12.22 3.42 32.92
C GLY A 366 -13.57 3.01 32.30
N GLY A 367 -13.74 3.27 31.00
CA GLY A 367 -14.80 2.70 30.16
C GLY A 367 -14.70 1.17 30.02
N THR A 368 -15.53 0.57 29.17
CA THR A 368 -15.43 -0.87 28.82
C THR A 368 -15.78 -1.16 27.36
N SER A 369 -15.93 -0.13 26.52
CA SER A 369 -16.44 -0.27 25.15
C SER A 369 -15.67 0.56 24.11
N ASP A 370 -14.67 1.32 24.53
CA ASP A 370 -13.91 2.20 23.66
C ASP A 370 -12.99 1.36 22.77
N THR A 371 -13.37 1.24 21.50
CA THR A 371 -12.73 0.35 20.53
C THR A 371 -12.12 1.14 19.39
N THR A 372 -10.85 0.88 19.08
CA THR A 372 -10.15 1.48 17.94
C THR A 372 -9.60 0.40 17.01
N THR A 373 -9.36 0.75 15.74
CA THR A 373 -8.69 -0.11 14.76
C THR A 373 -7.56 0.65 14.11
N ILE A 374 -6.35 0.10 14.19
CA ILE A 374 -5.12 0.68 13.69
C ILE A 374 -4.44 -0.33 12.77
N ALA A 375 -4.20 0.07 11.53
CA ALA A 375 -3.42 -0.70 10.57
C ALA A 375 -1.98 -0.20 10.52
N LEU A 376 -1.02 -1.13 10.59
CA LEU A 376 0.38 -0.94 10.21
C LEU A 376 0.50 -1.48 8.78
N ASP A 377 0.63 -0.59 7.80
CA ASP A 377 0.52 -0.93 6.38
C ASP A 377 1.85 -0.76 5.63
N ASN A 378 2.59 -1.87 5.52
CA ASN A 378 3.85 -1.97 4.79
C ASN A 378 3.64 -2.19 3.28
N SER A 379 2.39 -2.28 2.80
CA SER A 379 2.09 -2.49 1.36
C SER A 379 2.24 -1.20 0.54
N VAL A 380 2.12 -0.04 1.20
CA VAL A 380 2.13 1.28 0.55
C VAL A 380 3.54 1.85 0.46
N THR A 381 4.22 1.96 1.60
CA THR A 381 5.62 2.42 1.70
C THR A 381 6.47 1.22 2.07
N LYS A 382 6.97 0.49 1.07
CA LYS A 382 7.80 -0.70 1.32
C LYS A 382 9.04 -0.30 2.12
N SER A 383 9.02 -0.58 3.41
CA SER A 383 10.18 -0.46 4.27
C SER A 383 10.98 -1.75 4.18
N GLY A 384 12.31 -1.62 4.13
CA GLY A 384 13.20 -2.78 4.24
C GLY A 384 13.28 -3.36 5.65
N THR A 385 12.56 -2.79 6.62
CA THR A 385 12.42 -3.25 8.02
C THR A 385 10.97 -3.42 8.48
N GLY A 386 9.97 -3.17 7.62
CA GLY A 386 8.56 -3.07 8.04
C GLY A 386 8.16 -1.68 8.56
N ILE A 387 6.90 -1.55 8.99
CA ILE A 387 6.40 -0.36 9.69
C ILE A 387 6.75 -0.49 11.18
N ASP A 388 7.79 0.25 11.59
CA ASP A 388 8.36 0.18 12.94
C ASP A 388 7.89 1.35 13.83
N VAL A 389 6.86 1.14 14.63
CA VAL A 389 6.32 2.17 15.54
C VAL A 389 6.93 2.00 16.94
N THR A 390 7.97 2.78 17.26
CA THR A 390 8.70 2.61 18.53
C THR A 390 7.92 3.04 19.78
N SER A 391 6.83 3.79 19.60
CA SER A 391 5.90 4.15 20.66
C SER A 391 4.56 4.57 20.06
N LEU A 392 3.52 3.77 20.30
CA LEU A 392 2.15 4.07 19.97
C LEU A 392 1.38 4.38 21.25
N VAL A 393 1.05 5.64 21.48
CA VAL A 393 0.24 6.08 22.61
C VAL A 393 -1.21 6.20 22.17
N PHE A 394 -2.11 5.44 22.79
CA PHE A 394 -3.56 5.59 22.60
C PHE A 394 -4.25 5.59 23.95
N ALA A 395 -4.57 6.78 24.45
CA ALA A 395 -5.20 6.93 25.77
C ALA A 395 -6.66 6.43 25.75
N ASN A 396 -7.09 5.84 26.86
CA ASN A 396 -8.49 5.46 27.14
C ASN A 396 -9.11 4.42 26.18
N ALA A 397 -8.34 3.74 25.34
CA ALA A 397 -8.87 2.69 24.48
C ALA A 397 -8.92 1.34 25.22
N ASP A 398 -10.13 0.83 25.47
CA ASP A 398 -10.35 -0.48 26.12
C ASP A 398 -9.95 -1.63 25.19
N VAL A 399 -10.29 -1.51 23.89
CA VAL A 399 -10.03 -2.53 22.87
C VAL A 399 -9.27 -1.92 21.71
N ILE A 400 -8.11 -2.49 21.39
CA ILE A 400 -7.30 -2.08 20.24
C ILE A 400 -7.23 -3.24 19.24
N ASN A 401 -7.79 -3.02 18.05
CA ASN A 401 -7.61 -3.93 16.93
C ASN A 401 -6.40 -3.47 16.12
N LEU A 402 -5.32 -4.24 16.14
CA LEU A 402 -4.14 -4.02 15.32
C LEU A 402 -4.23 -4.87 14.04
N LYS A 403 -3.95 -4.25 12.89
CA LYS A 403 -3.82 -4.95 11.61
C LYS A 403 -2.39 -4.83 11.11
N SER A 404 -1.68 -5.95 10.98
CA SER A 404 -0.36 -6.00 10.37
C SER A 404 -0.50 -6.35 8.89
N ILE A 405 -0.26 -5.41 7.99
CA ILE A 405 -0.51 -5.57 6.55
C ILE A 405 0.80 -5.53 5.76
N GLY A 406 0.97 -6.51 4.87
CA GLY A 406 2.17 -6.70 4.05
C GLY A 406 1.93 -6.42 2.57
N ASP A 407 3.00 -6.50 1.78
CA ASP A 407 2.96 -6.32 0.32
C ASP A 407 2.50 -7.57 -0.46
N GLY A 408 2.09 -8.63 0.26
CA GLY A 408 1.75 -9.93 -0.31
C GLY A 408 2.94 -10.82 -0.67
N SER A 409 4.17 -10.47 -0.29
CA SER A 409 5.33 -11.38 -0.41
C SER A 409 5.16 -12.63 0.49
N SER A 410 5.83 -13.73 0.18
CA SER A 410 5.47 -15.06 0.72
C SER A 410 6.22 -15.49 1.99
N THR A 411 7.18 -14.71 2.49
CA THR A 411 7.95 -15.08 3.71
C THR A 411 7.71 -14.04 4.79
N LYS A 412 6.96 -14.42 5.83
CA LYS A 412 6.45 -13.54 6.88
C LYS A 412 6.77 -14.14 8.25
N THR A 413 8.06 -14.14 8.62
CA THR A 413 8.57 -14.78 9.84
C THR A 413 8.87 -13.74 10.92
N VAL A 414 8.79 -14.15 12.19
CA VAL A 414 9.30 -13.35 13.32
C VAL A 414 10.76 -12.96 13.09
N GLY A 415 11.11 -11.70 13.34
CA GLY A 415 12.45 -11.14 13.11
C GLY A 415 12.85 -11.06 11.63
N GLY A 416 11.89 -11.21 10.71
CA GLY A 416 12.08 -11.04 9.28
C GLY A 416 12.29 -9.57 8.91
N ALA A 417 12.88 -9.32 7.73
CA ALA A 417 13.17 -7.97 7.28
C ALA A 417 11.93 -7.10 6.98
N GLU A 418 10.73 -7.67 6.86
CA GLU A 418 9.51 -6.91 6.54
C GLU A 418 8.48 -6.92 7.68
N GLU A 419 8.85 -7.49 8.84
CA GLU A 419 7.99 -7.58 10.03
C GLU A 419 7.59 -6.18 10.52
N ASN A 420 6.29 -5.94 10.69
CA ASN A 420 5.85 -4.72 11.35
C ASN A 420 6.14 -4.80 12.85
N SER A 421 6.40 -3.66 13.49
CA SER A 421 6.62 -3.63 14.93
C SER A 421 5.88 -2.47 15.61
N VAL A 422 5.45 -2.69 16.84
CA VAL A 422 4.78 -1.66 17.65
C VAL A 422 5.03 -1.85 19.14
N ILE A 423 5.35 -0.75 19.83
CA ILE A 423 5.36 -0.69 21.30
C ILE A 423 4.15 0.11 21.78
N LEU A 424 3.19 -0.54 22.43
CA LEU A 424 1.91 0.05 22.81
C LEU A 424 1.94 0.68 24.22
N THR A 425 1.54 1.95 24.29
CA THR A 425 1.23 2.69 25.53
C THR A 425 -0.28 2.99 25.61
N ALA A 426 -1.03 2.22 26.38
CA ALA A 426 -2.47 2.42 26.57
C ALA A 426 -2.89 2.00 27.99
N THR A 427 -3.09 2.98 28.87
CA THR A 427 -3.27 2.74 30.33
C THR A 427 -4.56 2.02 30.69
N ASP A 428 -5.55 2.10 29.82
CA ASP A 428 -6.91 1.59 30.06
C ASP A 428 -7.22 0.41 29.13
N ASN A 429 -6.20 -0.11 28.43
CA ASN A 429 -6.39 -1.21 27.50
C ASN A 429 -6.62 -2.53 28.22
N GLU A 430 -7.74 -3.17 27.89
CA GLU A 430 -8.13 -4.49 28.40
C GLU A 430 -7.83 -5.58 27.37
N LYS A 431 -7.99 -5.27 26.08
CA LYS A 431 -7.82 -6.25 25.00
C LYS A 431 -7.09 -5.70 23.80
N VAL A 432 -6.19 -6.52 23.25
CA VAL A 432 -5.58 -6.33 21.93
C VAL A 432 -6.00 -7.48 21.02
N VAL A 433 -6.49 -7.16 19.82
CA VAL A 433 -6.78 -8.15 18.77
C VAL A 433 -5.85 -7.86 17.60
N ILE A 434 -5.09 -8.86 17.17
CA ILE A 434 -4.13 -8.75 16.08
C ILE A 434 -4.64 -9.57 14.89
N THR A 435 -4.68 -8.92 13.72
CA THR A 435 -5.11 -9.52 12.44
C THR A 435 -4.20 -9.06 11.31
N GLY A 436 -4.38 -9.60 10.11
CA GLY A 436 -3.67 -9.17 8.91
C GLY A 436 -2.87 -10.31 8.26
N ASP A 437 -1.89 -9.95 7.44
CA ASP A 437 -1.13 -10.87 6.60
C ASP A 437 0.40 -10.65 6.64
N GLU A 438 0.88 -9.76 7.50
CA GLU A 438 2.29 -9.53 7.78
C GLU A 438 2.66 -9.97 9.20
N ALA A 439 3.90 -10.43 9.40
CA ALA A 439 4.39 -10.73 10.75
C ALA A 439 4.33 -9.47 11.63
N LEU A 440 4.13 -9.66 12.94
CA LEU A 440 4.05 -8.54 13.88
C LEU A 440 4.89 -8.82 15.13
N LYS A 441 5.78 -7.87 15.45
CA LYS A 441 6.34 -7.71 16.79
C LYS A 441 5.50 -6.73 17.61
N PHE A 442 4.73 -7.27 18.54
CA PHE A 442 3.90 -6.49 19.47
C PHE A 442 4.55 -6.49 20.85
N GLU A 443 4.87 -5.29 21.34
CA GLU A 443 5.39 -5.07 22.69
C GLU A 443 4.44 -4.15 23.47
N THR A 444 4.34 -4.32 24.78
CA THR A 444 3.66 -3.35 25.65
C THR A 444 4.64 -2.51 26.45
N ALA A 445 4.37 -1.22 26.56
CA ALA A 445 5.11 -0.32 27.45
C ALA A 445 4.64 -0.46 28.91
N ALA A 446 5.47 0.02 29.84
CA ALA A 446 5.13 0.07 31.26
C ALA A 446 3.81 0.84 31.48
N GLY A 447 2.86 0.21 32.17
CA GLY A 447 1.54 0.79 32.46
C GLY A 447 0.44 0.42 31.47
N THR A 448 0.76 -0.24 30.35
CA THR A 448 -0.20 -0.88 29.44
C THR A 448 -0.52 -2.27 29.95
N ASN A 449 -1.76 -2.57 30.37
CA ASN A 449 -2.04 -3.83 31.07
C ASN A 449 -3.22 -4.62 30.46
N PRO A 450 -3.13 -5.06 29.18
CA PRO A 450 -4.16 -5.91 28.60
C PRO A 450 -4.30 -7.21 29.38
N THR A 451 -5.54 -7.67 29.56
CA THR A 451 -5.83 -9.01 30.08
C THR A 451 -5.97 -10.04 28.98
N GLU A 452 -6.15 -9.61 27.72
CA GLU A 452 -6.17 -10.47 26.54
C GLU A 452 -5.37 -9.88 25.36
N VAL A 453 -4.49 -10.70 24.78
CA VAL A 453 -3.84 -10.45 23.48
C VAL A 453 -4.20 -11.61 22.54
N ASP A 454 -4.94 -11.33 21.47
CA ASP A 454 -5.45 -12.34 20.55
C ASP A 454 -4.91 -12.13 19.14
N ALA A 455 -3.87 -12.89 18.76
CA ALA A 455 -3.28 -12.86 17.42
C ALA A 455 -3.76 -13.99 16.49
N SER A 456 -4.78 -14.74 16.90
CA SER A 456 -5.30 -15.87 16.13
C SER A 456 -5.93 -15.47 14.78
N GLY A 457 -6.11 -14.17 14.53
CA GLY A 457 -6.63 -13.62 13.28
C GLY A 457 -5.57 -13.26 12.23
N LEU A 458 -4.28 -13.51 12.49
CA LEU A 458 -3.22 -13.39 11.47
C LEU A 458 -3.35 -14.51 10.40
N THR A 459 -2.97 -14.18 9.16
CA THR A 459 -3.12 -15.04 7.98
C THR A 459 -1.84 -15.06 7.13
N ASN A 460 -1.84 -15.77 5.98
CA ASN A 460 -0.73 -15.78 5.00
C ASN A 460 0.66 -16.09 5.59
N ASP A 461 0.74 -17.09 6.46
CA ASP A 461 1.99 -17.51 7.11
C ASP A 461 2.64 -16.47 8.03
N ALA A 462 1.94 -15.37 8.37
CA ALA A 462 2.39 -14.40 9.35
C ALA A 462 2.45 -15.01 10.76
N ALA A 463 3.60 -14.82 11.41
CA ALA A 463 3.84 -15.17 12.81
C ALA A 463 3.82 -13.92 13.71
N VAL A 464 3.74 -14.12 15.03
CA VAL A 464 3.68 -13.03 16.00
C VAL A 464 4.76 -13.15 17.08
N THR A 465 5.31 -12.01 17.49
CA THR A 465 5.93 -11.85 18.80
C THR A 465 4.99 -11.06 19.70
N ILE A 466 4.64 -11.61 20.86
CA ILE A 466 3.91 -10.93 21.94
C ILE A 466 4.88 -10.78 23.10
N ASP A 467 5.30 -9.56 23.40
CA ASP A 467 6.17 -9.23 24.53
C ASP A 467 5.41 -8.30 25.49
N THR A 468 5.25 -8.75 26.73
CA THR A 468 4.58 -7.97 27.78
C THR A 468 5.43 -7.76 29.03
N ASP A 469 6.75 -7.91 28.91
CA ASP A 469 7.67 -7.96 30.04
C ASP A 469 7.67 -6.66 30.87
N ALA A 470 7.45 -5.52 30.21
CA ALA A 470 7.38 -4.23 30.86
C ALA A 470 6.05 -3.98 31.61
N SER A 471 5.02 -4.83 31.40
CA SER A 471 3.64 -4.57 31.82
C SER A 471 3.22 -5.36 33.04
N ALA A 472 2.77 -4.66 34.09
CA ALA A 472 2.38 -5.26 35.37
C ALA A 472 0.98 -5.92 35.33
N ILE A 473 0.82 -6.91 34.46
CA ILE A 473 -0.44 -7.65 34.25
C ILE A 473 -0.55 -8.74 35.31
N THR A 474 -1.70 -8.88 35.99
CA THR A 474 -1.87 -9.97 36.99
C THR A 474 -2.23 -11.31 36.32
N SER A 475 -3.06 -11.23 35.28
CA SER A 475 -3.61 -12.37 34.55
C SER A 475 -3.63 -12.06 33.06
N LEU A 476 -3.03 -12.91 32.25
CA LEU A 476 -2.99 -12.74 30.80
C LEU A 476 -3.56 -13.96 30.06
N LEU A 477 -4.44 -13.70 29.10
CA LEU A 477 -4.81 -14.63 28.04
C LEU A 477 -4.07 -14.22 26.77
N ALA A 478 -3.17 -15.05 26.26
CA ALA A 478 -2.50 -14.80 24.98
C ALA A 478 -2.87 -15.89 23.97
N LYS A 479 -3.09 -15.53 22.71
CA LYS A 479 -3.31 -16.47 21.61
C LYS A 479 -2.36 -16.16 20.45
N GLY A 480 -1.50 -17.12 20.13
CA GLY A 480 -0.66 -17.12 18.94
C GLY A 480 -1.44 -17.48 17.68
N THR A 481 -0.67 -17.85 16.66
CA THR A 481 -1.07 -18.15 15.29
C THR A 481 -0.94 -19.65 15.02
N GLY A 482 -0.94 -20.06 13.75
CA GLY A 482 -0.58 -21.43 13.34
C GLY A 482 0.86 -21.54 12.83
N LYS A 483 1.73 -20.61 13.24
CA LYS A 483 3.11 -20.43 12.81
C LYS A 483 4.03 -20.29 14.02
N ASN A 484 5.34 -20.26 13.79
CA ASN A 484 6.33 -20.19 14.85
C ASN A 484 6.26 -18.83 15.57
N ASP A 485 5.62 -18.81 16.72
CA ASP A 485 5.41 -17.58 17.48
C ASP A 485 6.43 -17.41 18.61
N THR A 486 6.55 -16.18 19.10
CA THR A 486 7.27 -15.86 20.34
C THR A 486 6.32 -15.21 21.32
N ILE A 487 6.22 -15.74 22.54
CA ILE A 487 5.42 -15.16 23.63
C ILE A 487 6.36 -14.93 24.81
N ASP A 488 6.70 -13.68 25.08
CA ASP A 488 7.50 -13.24 26.21
C ASP A 488 6.63 -12.56 27.27
N ILE A 489 6.57 -13.17 28.43
CA ILE A 489 5.85 -12.68 29.61
C ILE A 489 6.73 -12.79 30.85
N ASP A 490 8.04 -12.54 30.70
CA ASP A 490 9.05 -12.48 31.76
C ASP A 490 8.82 -11.27 32.70
N ASN A 491 7.67 -11.29 33.37
CA ASN A 491 7.30 -10.34 34.39
C ASN A 491 6.75 -11.04 35.62
N ALA A 492 7.40 -10.81 36.77
CA ALA A 492 6.97 -11.32 38.07
C ALA A 492 5.57 -10.83 38.51
N ALA A 493 5.02 -9.78 37.88
CA ALA A 493 3.64 -9.36 38.12
C ALA A 493 2.61 -10.33 37.51
N THR A 494 2.96 -11.01 36.42
CA THR A 494 2.10 -11.95 35.70
C THR A 494 2.09 -13.29 36.40
N VAL A 495 1.28 -13.39 37.44
CA VAL A 495 1.16 -14.61 38.28
C VAL A 495 0.26 -15.67 37.66
N THR A 496 -0.57 -15.31 36.68
CA THR A 496 -1.43 -16.28 35.99
C THR A 496 -1.41 -16.01 34.50
N SER A 497 -1.29 -17.08 33.70
CA SER A 497 -1.40 -16.95 32.25
C SER A 497 -2.07 -18.17 31.62
N THR A 498 -2.80 -17.93 30.54
CA THR A 498 -3.30 -18.97 29.63
C THR A 498 -2.80 -18.62 28.24
N LEU A 499 -1.92 -19.45 27.69
CA LEU A 499 -1.21 -19.20 26.44
C LEU A 499 -1.65 -20.25 25.42
N TYR A 500 -2.42 -19.84 24.42
CA TYR A 500 -2.77 -20.68 23.28
C TYR A 500 -1.68 -20.53 22.23
N LEU A 501 -0.95 -21.61 21.94
CA LEU A 501 0.15 -21.57 20.98
C LEU A 501 -0.32 -21.73 19.53
N GLY A 502 -1.44 -22.44 19.33
CA GLY A 502 -2.11 -22.60 18.04
C GLY A 502 -1.40 -23.58 17.10
N GLY A 503 -0.14 -23.31 16.75
CA GLY A 503 0.81 -24.36 16.36
C GLY A 503 2.04 -23.89 15.60
N GLY A 504 3.02 -24.77 15.42
CA GLY A 504 4.34 -24.43 14.88
C GLY A 504 5.41 -24.66 15.93
N SER A 505 6.61 -24.14 15.68
CA SER A 505 7.74 -24.22 16.61
C SER A 505 7.80 -22.98 17.51
N ASP A 506 6.95 -22.94 18.52
CA ASP A 506 6.76 -21.76 19.37
C ASP A 506 7.83 -21.60 20.45
N THR A 507 8.17 -20.35 20.77
CA THR A 507 9.02 -19.99 21.92
C THR A 507 8.21 -19.23 22.95
N VAL A 508 8.21 -19.70 24.19
CA VAL A 508 7.50 -19.09 25.30
C VAL A 508 8.49 -18.80 26.43
N THR A 509 8.48 -17.60 26.97
CA THR A 509 9.23 -17.24 28.18
C THR A 509 8.24 -16.78 29.25
N VAL A 510 8.35 -17.32 30.47
CA VAL A 510 7.50 -16.92 31.60
C VAL A 510 8.33 -16.70 32.86
N ALA A 511 7.98 -15.67 33.64
CA ALA A 511 8.52 -15.47 34.98
C ALA A 511 7.88 -16.45 35.98
N GLY A 512 8.67 -17.40 36.47
CA GLY A 512 8.29 -18.37 37.48
C GLY A 512 8.28 -17.84 38.91
N GLY A 513 8.08 -16.55 39.17
CA GLY A 513 8.19 -15.98 40.52
C GLY A 513 6.98 -16.25 41.43
N GLY A 514 6.90 -17.43 42.05
CA GLY A 514 6.10 -17.70 43.26
C GLY A 514 4.60 -17.97 43.08
N THR A 515 4.18 -19.22 43.25
CA THR A 515 2.77 -19.70 43.19
C THR A 515 2.03 -19.43 41.88
N SER A 516 2.75 -18.99 40.84
CA SER A 516 2.17 -18.63 39.56
C SER A 516 1.58 -19.85 38.87
N ALA A 517 0.37 -19.71 38.33
CA ALA A 517 -0.32 -20.76 37.58
C ALA A 517 -0.31 -20.40 36.09
N HIS A 518 0.70 -20.89 35.39
CA HIS A 518 0.81 -20.75 33.93
C HIS A 518 0.26 -21.98 33.25
N THR A 519 -0.57 -21.77 32.23
CA THR A 519 -1.13 -22.84 31.40
C THR A 519 -0.75 -22.61 29.95
N LEU A 520 -0.03 -23.56 29.36
CA LEU A 520 0.21 -23.63 27.93
C LEU A 520 -0.83 -24.57 27.33
N ILE A 521 -1.56 -24.08 26.34
CA ILE A 521 -2.61 -24.81 25.62
C ILE A 521 -2.17 -24.99 24.18
N TYR A 522 -2.05 -26.25 23.76
CA TYR A 522 -1.81 -26.66 22.40
C TYR A 522 -3.17 -26.99 21.75
N GLY A 523 -3.41 -26.50 20.53
CA GLY A 523 -4.59 -26.74 19.70
C GLY A 523 -4.60 -28.08 18.94
N ALA A 524 -3.60 -28.95 19.10
CA ALA A 524 -3.54 -30.26 18.46
C ALA A 524 -4.63 -31.23 18.99
N THR A 525 -5.39 -31.85 18.08
CA THR A 525 -6.43 -32.85 18.43
C THR A 525 -6.09 -34.29 17.99
N ALA A 526 -4.96 -34.46 17.31
CA ALA A 526 -4.44 -35.72 16.82
C ALA A 526 -2.91 -35.64 16.72
N LEU A 527 -2.24 -36.80 16.65
CA LEU A 527 -0.82 -36.86 16.30
C LEU A 527 -0.62 -36.31 14.88
N ASN A 528 0.46 -35.56 14.67
CA ASN A 528 0.80 -34.89 13.42
C ASN A 528 -0.21 -33.82 12.96
N ALA A 529 -0.75 -33.04 13.89
CA ALA A 529 -1.74 -31.99 13.63
C ALA A 529 -1.59 -30.82 14.62
N GLY A 530 -2.13 -29.65 14.26
CA GLY A 530 -2.04 -28.44 15.10
C GLY A 530 -0.58 -28.07 15.39
N ASP A 531 -0.27 -27.89 16.67
CA ASP A 531 1.08 -27.61 17.20
C ASP A 531 2.00 -28.84 17.24
N ILE A 532 1.43 -30.04 17.18
CA ILE A 532 2.15 -31.30 17.40
C ILE A 532 2.34 -31.98 16.04
N LYS A 533 3.24 -31.43 15.22
CA LYS A 533 3.62 -31.97 13.90
C LYS A 533 5.03 -32.56 13.90
N ALA A 534 5.24 -33.51 13.00
CA ALA A 534 6.57 -34.04 12.71
C ALA A 534 7.51 -32.91 12.29
N GLY A 535 8.66 -32.78 12.97
CA GLY A 535 9.65 -31.75 12.67
C GLY A 535 9.50 -30.45 13.47
N ASP A 536 8.35 -30.23 14.12
CA ASP A 536 8.13 -29.04 14.94
C ASP A 536 8.71 -29.24 16.34
N SER A 537 9.18 -28.14 16.95
CA SER A 537 9.65 -28.13 18.33
C SER A 537 9.31 -26.83 19.04
N SER A 538 8.78 -26.91 20.25
CA SER A 538 8.52 -25.72 21.08
C SER A 538 9.56 -25.57 22.20
N THR A 539 9.73 -24.35 22.67
CA THR A 539 10.57 -24.01 23.82
C THR A 539 9.77 -23.27 24.87
N LEU A 540 9.95 -23.65 26.14
CA LEU A 540 9.48 -22.94 27.32
C LEU A 540 10.71 -22.54 28.16
N ALA A 541 10.96 -21.25 28.30
CA ALA A 541 11.96 -20.70 29.20
C ALA A 541 11.29 -20.23 30.49
N LEU A 542 11.77 -20.73 31.62
CA LEU A 542 11.34 -20.27 32.94
C LEU A 542 12.43 -19.38 33.53
N THR A 543 12.05 -18.20 33.99
CA THR A 543 12.97 -17.25 34.65
C THR A 543 12.54 -17.06 36.11
N GLY A 544 13.46 -16.69 37.00
CA GLY A 544 13.11 -16.35 38.38
C GLY A 544 12.40 -17.44 39.22
N VAL A 545 12.51 -18.70 38.82
CA VAL A 545 11.80 -19.84 39.44
C VAL A 545 12.22 -20.12 40.88
N ALA A 546 11.29 -20.64 41.67
CA ALA A 546 11.49 -21.23 42.98
C ALA A 546 10.97 -22.68 43.04
N ALA A 547 11.51 -23.45 44.00
CA ALA A 547 11.02 -24.80 44.25
C ALA A 547 9.52 -24.79 44.58
N GLY A 548 8.75 -25.60 43.86
CA GLY A 548 7.29 -25.72 43.97
C GLY A 548 6.51 -24.95 42.91
N ASP A 549 7.14 -24.14 42.07
CA ASP A 549 6.45 -23.48 40.97
C ASP A 549 6.03 -24.48 39.89
N THR A 550 4.87 -24.24 39.28
CA THR A 550 4.24 -25.21 38.37
C THR A 550 3.83 -24.59 37.05
N VAL A 551 3.98 -25.35 35.98
CA VAL A 551 3.41 -25.04 34.66
C VAL A 551 2.51 -26.17 34.23
N THR A 552 1.28 -25.83 33.85
CA THR A 552 0.34 -26.77 33.25
C THR A 552 0.55 -26.80 31.74
N ILE A 553 0.79 -27.99 31.20
CA ILE A 553 0.90 -28.26 29.78
C ILE A 553 -0.35 -29.06 29.37
N ASN A 554 -1.16 -28.47 28.51
CA ASN A 554 -2.42 -29.03 28.04
C ASN A 554 -2.36 -29.26 26.53
N PHE A 555 -2.27 -30.52 26.12
CA PHE A 555 -2.29 -30.97 24.73
C PHE A 555 -3.70 -31.22 24.17
N SER A 556 -4.75 -31.00 24.96
CA SER A 556 -6.16 -31.31 24.71
C SER A 556 -6.52 -32.79 24.87
N SER A 557 -7.65 -33.04 25.53
CA SER A 557 -8.09 -34.40 25.90
C SER A 557 -8.13 -35.39 24.75
N ALA A 558 -8.31 -34.89 23.53
CA ALA A 558 -8.29 -35.70 22.32
C ALA A 558 -6.88 -36.25 22.02
N LEU A 559 -5.84 -35.42 22.15
CA LEU A 559 -4.46 -35.84 21.95
C LEU A 559 -3.95 -36.64 23.15
N GLU A 560 -4.23 -36.26 24.40
CA GLU A 560 -3.79 -37.06 25.57
C GLU A 560 -4.36 -38.48 25.55
N ALA A 561 -5.54 -38.68 24.95
CA ALA A 561 -6.12 -40.00 24.73
C ALA A 561 -5.38 -40.88 23.71
N LEU A 562 -4.37 -40.35 23.02
CA LEU A 562 -3.50 -41.07 22.09
C LEU A 562 -2.10 -41.33 22.68
N LEU A 563 -1.75 -40.66 23.77
CA LEU A 563 -0.44 -40.74 24.42
C LEU A 563 -0.37 -41.94 25.36
N LYS A 564 0.79 -42.59 25.39
CA LYS A 564 1.05 -43.85 26.09
C LYS A 564 2.38 -43.80 26.84
N SER A 565 2.34 -44.25 28.09
CA SER A 565 3.52 -44.57 28.88
C SER A 565 3.43 -46.03 29.34
N GLY A 566 4.36 -46.88 28.91
CA GLY A 566 4.43 -48.29 29.30
C GLY A 566 3.17 -49.09 28.94
N SER A 567 2.67 -48.95 27.70
CA SER A 567 1.41 -49.53 27.18
C SER A 567 0.12 -48.97 27.77
N THR A 568 0.18 -48.07 28.74
CA THR A 568 -1.00 -47.44 29.34
C THR A 568 -1.30 -46.14 28.62
N LEU A 569 -2.51 -46.01 28.06
CA LEU A 569 -3.00 -44.73 27.55
C LEU A 569 -3.17 -43.75 28.72
N LEU A 570 -2.69 -42.52 28.58
CA LEU A 570 -2.78 -41.52 29.63
C LEU A 570 -4.25 -41.29 30.04
N SER A 571 -5.17 -41.16 29.09
CA SER A 571 -6.60 -40.98 29.40
C SER A 571 -7.31 -42.21 30.01
N ALA A 572 -6.70 -43.39 29.98
CA ALA A 572 -7.31 -44.63 30.47
C ALA A 572 -6.96 -44.96 31.93
N THR A 573 -6.02 -44.23 32.53
CA THR A 573 -5.63 -44.42 33.94
C THR A 573 -6.46 -43.54 34.87
N GLY A 574 -6.77 -44.05 36.07
CA GLY A 574 -7.32 -43.23 37.17
C GLY A 574 -6.25 -42.68 38.12
N ALA A 575 -4.97 -43.01 37.87
CA ALA A 575 -3.83 -42.60 38.67
C ALA A 575 -2.88 -41.74 37.85
N ASN A 576 -2.22 -40.79 38.51
CA ASN A 576 -1.20 -39.94 37.89
C ASN A 576 -0.03 -40.79 37.36
N ILE A 577 0.53 -40.39 36.23
CA ILE A 577 1.66 -41.08 35.57
C ILE A 577 2.86 -40.13 35.56
N ASN A 578 4.00 -40.59 36.06
CA ASN A 578 5.25 -39.86 35.89
C ASN A 578 5.80 -40.12 34.48
N VAL A 579 5.95 -39.05 33.70
CA VAL A 579 6.51 -39.11 32.34
C VAL A 579 8.03 -38.89 32.38
N HIS A 580 8.53 -38.19 33.40
CA HIS A 580 9.95 -38.01 33.63
C HIS A 580 10.64 -39.36 33.96
N GLY A 581 11.77 -39.61 33.30
CA GLY A 581 12.61 -40.80 33.50
C GLY A 581 12.17 -42.01 32.68
N THR A 582 11.20 -41.82 31.78
CA THR A 582 10.78 -42.83 30.80
C THR A 582 11.56 -42.69 29.49
N THR A 583 11.39 -43.62 28.56
CA THR A 583 12.06 -43.58 27.24
C THR A 583 11.07 -43.98 26.16
N ILE A 584 11.15 -43.31 25.01
CA ILE A 584 10.40 -43.70 23.80
C ILE A 584 10.72 -45.15 23.43
N SER A 585 9.68 -45.91 23.09
CA SER A 585 9.77 -47.32 22.73
C SER A 585 8.50 -47.76 22.00
N ALA A 586 8.47 -49.01 21.53
CA ALA A 586 7.27 -49.61 20.93
C ALA A 586 6.00 -49.58 21.82
N THR A 587 6.13 -49.30 23.12
CA THR A 587 5.01 -49.21 24.07
C THR A 587 4.85 -47.84 24.73
N THR A 588 5.73 -46.88 24.42
CA THR A 588 5.77 -45.54 25.03
C THR A 588 6.00 -44.52 23.93
N ASN A 589 5.02 -43.67 23.66
CA ASN A 589 5.13 -42.61 22.64
C ASN A 589 5.19 -41.21 23.25
N ILE A 590 5.25 -41.09 24.57
CA ILE A 590 5.55 -39.85 25.28
C ILE A 590 6.60 -40.13 26.35
N ALA A 591 7.70 -39.39 26.34
CA ALA A 591 8.76 -39.54 27.33
C ALA A 591 9.45 -38.22 27.63
N ALA A 592 9.95 -38.06 28.85
CA ALA A 592 10.71 -36.89 29.23
C ALA A 592 11.99 -37.24 29.97
N ALA A 593 13.04 -36.47 29.72
CA ALA A 593 14.34 -36.59 30.36
C ALA A 593 14.90 -35.21 30.70
N GLU A 594 15.58 -35.12 31.83
CA GLU A 594 16.23 -33.91 32.29
C GLU A 594 17.75 -34.03 32.22
N VAL A 595 18.43 -33.03 31.65
CA VAL A 595 19.89 -32.96 31.59
C VAL A 595 20.33 -31.53 31.83
N GLY A 596 21.01 -31.29 32.96
CA GLY A 596 21.67 -30.00 33.24
C GLY A 596 20.71 -28.81 33.37
N GLY A 597 19.56 -29.00 34.02
CA GLY A 597 18.53 -27.95 34.19
C GLY A 597 17.74 -27.64 32.93
N THR A 598 17.61 -28.64 32.06
CA THR A 598 16.77 -28.61 30.86
C THR A 598 15.99 -29.91 30.80
N MET A 599 14.66 -29.81 30.85
CA MET A 599 13.74 -30.92 30.66
C MET A 599 13.32 -30.98 29.20
N THR A 600 13.46 -32.14 28.58
CA THR A 600 13.03 -32.37 27.21
C THR A 600 11.90 -33.40 27.20
N LEU A 601 10.72 -32.98 26.77
CA LEU A 601 9.57 -33.84 26.51
C LEU A 601 9.52 -34.18 25.01
N GLN A 602 9.41 -35.46 24.69
CA GLN A 602 9.38 -35.98 23.33
C GLN A 602 8.08 -36.76 23.12
N ILE A 603 7.48 -36.58 21.93
CA ILE A 603 6.31 -37.33 21.49
C ILE A 603 6.65 -38.03 20.18
N ASP A 604 6.64 -39.37 20.20
CA ASP A 604 6.76 -40.22 19.01
C ASP A 604 5.45 -40.15 18.22
N ILE A 605 5.48 -39.39 17.13
CA ILE A 605 4.31 -39.09 16.31
C ILE A 605 4.05 -40.23 15.33
N ASN A 606 5.10 -40.80 14.75
CA ASN A 606 4.99 -41.80 13.70
C ASN A 606 4.76 -43.23 14.25
N GLY A 607 4.98 -43.43 15.55
CA GLY A 607 4.78 -44.67 16.29
C GLY A 607 5.83 -45.74 16.02
N ASP A 608 7.02 -45.38 15.55
CA ASP A 608 8.10 -46.32 15.24
C ASP A 608 8.91 -46.77 16.47
N GLY A 609 8.65 -46.14 17.63
CA GLY A 609 9.29 -46.46 18.89
C GLY A 609 10.68 -45.87 19.05
N ALA A 610 11.05 -44.88 18.25
CA ALA A 610 12.23 -44.04 18.39
C ALA A 610 11.83 -42.56 18.33
N TYR A 611 12.72 -41.69 18.80
CA TYR A 611 12.60 -40.25 18.59
C TYR A 611 13.61 -39.82 17.52
N THR A 612 13.13 -39.10 16.51
CA THR A 612 13.96 -38.33 15.57
C THR A 612 13.36 -36.94 15.36
N ALA A 613 14.22 -35.92 15.36
CA ALA A 613 13.75 -34.54 15.27
C ALA A 613 13.00 -34.20 13.96
N ALA A 614 13.11 -35.02 12.91
CA ALA A 614 12.41 -34.78 11.65
C ALA A 614 11.01 -35.40 11.59
N ASP A 615 10.79 -36.49 12.33
CA ASP A 615 9.54 -37.27 12.27
C ASP A 615 8.66 -37.08 13.51
N ASP A 616 9.21 -36.49 14.57
CA ASP A 616 8.60 -36.39 15.90
C ASP A 616 8.57 -34.95 16.42
N TYR A 617 7.90 -34.76 17.56
CA TYR A 617 7.78 -33.46 18.23
C TYR A 617 8.58 -33.42 19.54
N GLN A 618 9.07 -32.23 19.87
CA GLN A 618 9.78 -31.95 21.11
C GLN A 618 9.31 -30.65 21.78
N LEU A 619 9.14 -30.69 23.10
CA LEU A 619 9.08 -29.51 23.96
C LEU A 619 10.33 -29.46 24.84
N THR A 620 11.06 -28.36 24.75
CA THR A 620 12.22 -28.07 25.61
C THR A 620 11.84 -27.08 26.69
N ILE A 621 12.02 -27.44 27.97
CA ILE A 621 11.79 -26.57 29.12
C ILE A 621 13.14 -26.23 29.75
N THR A 622 13.46 -24.94 29.87
CA THR A 622 14.76 -24.44 30.38
C THR A 622 14.58 -23.54 31.62
N GLY A 623 15.68 -23.29 32.33
CA GLY A 623 15.69 -22.44 33.53
C GLY A 623 15.17 -23.17 34.77
N THR A 624 15.45 -24.48 34.85
CA THR A 624 14.84 -25.40 35.81
C THR A 624 15.83 -25.85 36.90
N GLY A 625 15.38 -26.71 37.84
CA GLY A 625 16.19 -27.34 38.88
C GLY A 625 17.10 -28.44 38.32
N THR A 626 17.44 -29.45 39.13
CA THR A 626 18.16 -30.66 38.65
C THR A 626 17.39 -31.96 38.86
N ASP A 627 16.20 -31.87 39.44
CA ASP A 627 15.35 -33.00 39.88
C ASP A 627 13.86 -32.66 39.65
N ASP A 628 13.56 -31.91 38.60
CA ASP A 628 12.21 -31.43 38.34
C ASP A 628 11.28 -32.59 37.98
N THR A 629 9.97 -32.36 38.11
CA THR A 629 8.98 -33.40 37.82
C THR A 629 8.11 -33.02 36.62
N LEU A 630 7.71 -34.04 35.86
CA LEU A 630 6.72 -33.92 34.80
C LEU A 630 5.72 -35.07 34.92
N ILE A 631 4.53 -34.75 35.45
CA ILE A 631 3.52 -35.73 35.83
C ILE A 631 2.25 -35.47 35.02
N TYR A 632 1.76 -36.51 34.35
CA TYR A 632 0.39 -36.51 33.83
C TYR A 632 -0.61 -36.67 34.98
N ASN A 633 -1.47 -35.67 35.17
CA ASN A 633 -2.53 -35.64 36.16
C ASN A 633 -3.82 -36.19 35.54
N ALA A 634 -4.19 -37.42 35.92
CA ALA A 634 -5.35 -38.11 35.34
C ALA A 634 -6.70 -37.46 35.69
N ALA A 635 -6.78 -36.66 36.77
CA ALA A 635 -8.02 -35.99 37.16
C ALA A 635 -8.26 -34.70 36.37
N ALA A 636 -7.18 -34.00 36.01
CA ALA A 636 -7.22 -32.76 35.23
C ALA A 636 -7.05 -32.99 33.73
N ASP A 637 -6.57 -34.18 33.34
CA ASP A 637 -6.22 -34.55 31.96
C ASP A 637 -5.16 -33.61 31.36
N THR A 638 -4.11 -33.32 32.12
CA THR A 638 -3.02 -32.41 31.74
C THR A 638 -1.67 -32.90 32.26
N LEU A 639 -0.56 -32.42 31.69
CA LEU A 639 0.76 -32.57 32.30
C LEU A 639 1.06 -31.38 33.21
N ILE A 640 1.63 -31.67 34.38
CA ILE A 640 2.09 -30.67 35.33
C ILE A 640 3.61 -30.79 35.43
N PHE A 641 4.29 -29.74 34.99
CA PHE A 641 5.70 -29.52 35.27
C PHE A 641 5.82 -28.87 36.66
N THR A 642 6.78 -29.29 37.47
CA THR A 642 7.05 -28.70 38.80
C THR A 642 8.54 -28.57 39.03
N VAL A 643 8.97 -27.36 39.39
CA VAL A 643 10.35 -27.04 39.75
C VAL A 643 10.66 -27.60 41.14
N VAL A 644 11.81 -28.26 41.33
CA VAL A 644 12.20 -28.92 42.60
C VAL A 644 13.42 -28.31 43.26
#